data_AF-A0A8B6HR48-F1
#
_entry.id   AF-A0A8B6HR48-F1
#
_cell.length_a   1.000
_cell.length_b   1.000
_cell.length_c   1.000
_cell.angle_alpha   90.00
_cell.angle_beta   90.00
_cell.angle_gamma   90.00
#
_symmetry.space_group_name_H-M   'P 1'
#
loop_
_entity.id
_entity.type
_entity.pdbx_description
1 polymer ?
#
loop_
_entity_poly.entity_id
_entity_poly.type
_entity_poly.pdbx_seq_one_letter_code
_entity_poly.pdbx_strand_id
1 'polypeptide(L)'
;MKPAADLWESLDKLDIAISFLKSVGSDPDSSLSDFITNTLKIDNPFSSPKAQQSSRCKHTMSLWMTLALERAKEIAKNNRKAFEGISENFKKNLTEEQRKVIFEFINSLPIEQIDTLVEVIFECIVFKVDVPQDDEEEELFSKVSFHDTLIGYMDTCPYEEDKQLDETLKEVIDLIPSDDQFGVVTCQSVEFWHLVQKINLDKQKRKH
;
A
#
# COMPACT_ATOMS: atom_id res chain seq x y z
N MET A 1 11.92 -20.08 12.97
CA MET A 1 10.93 -18.98 13.07
C MET A 1 10.18 -18.89 11.75
N LYS A 2 8.86 -18.66 11.78
CA LYS A 2 8.06 -18.49 10.56
C LYS A 2 8.10 -17.00 10.17
N PRO A 3 8.61 -16.62 9.00
CA PRO A 3 8.78 -15.22 8.59
C PRO A 3 7.53 -14.36 8.72
N ALA A 4 6.34 -14.96 8.53
CA ALA A 4 5.07 -14.25 8.63
C ALA A 4 4.69 -13.83 10.06
N ALA A 5 5.04 -14.62 11.08
CA ALA A 5 4.72 -14.28 12.47
C ALA A 5 5.51 -13.06 12.96
N ASP A 6 6.80 -13.00 12.61
CA ASP A 6 7.68 -11.88 12.94
C ASP A 6 7.26 -10.58 12.24
N LEU A 7 6.71 -10.70 11.02
CA LEU A 7 6.18 -9.57 10.24
C LEU A 7 4.94 -8.95 10.91
N TRP A 8 3.96 -9.78 11.28
CA TRP A 8 2.75 -9.31 11.97
C TRP A 8 3.06 -8.65 13.31
N GLU A 9 3.91 -9.27 14.13
CA GLU A 9 4.31 -8.70 15.41
C GLU A 9 5.02 -7.35 15.26
N SER A 10 5.87 -7.21 14.23
CA SER A 10 6.56 -5.95 13.96
C SER A 10 5.59 -4.84 13.53
N LEU A 11 4.55 -5.18 12.77
CA LEU A 11 3.50 -4.24 12.37
C LEU A 11 2.68 -3.75 13.57
N ASP A 12 2.25 -4.66 14.46
CA ASP A 12 1.46 -4.29 15.64
C ASP A 12 2.25 -3.32 16.55
N LYS A 13 3.56 -3.53 16.69
CA LYS A 13 4.45 -2.62 17.45
C LYS A 13 4.58 -1.25 16.76
N LEU A 14 4.62 -1.21 15.44
CA LEU A 14 4.67 0.03 14.68
C LEU A 14 3.34 0.80 14.75
N ASP A 15 2.20 0.13 14.73
CA ASP A 15 0.89 0.76 14.92
C ASP A 15 0.84 1.52 16.25
N ILE A 16 1.28 0.87 17.33
CA ILE A 16 1.40 1.50 18.65
C ILE A 16 2.38 2.68 18.59
N ALA A 17 3.58 2.48 18.01
CA ALA A 17 4.58 3.54 17.91
C ALA A 17 4.06 4.76 17.16
N ILE A 18 3.35 4.57 16.05
CA ILE A 18 2.74 5.65 15.25
C ILE A 18 1.71 6.41 16.09
N SER A 19 0.81 5.73 16.81
CA SER A 19 -0.19 6.37 17.67
C SER A 19 0.45 7.25 18.76
N PHE A 20 1.55 6.79 19.35
CA PHE A 20 2.28 7.56 20.35
C PHE A 20 3.05 8.73 19.71
N LEU A 21 3.78 8.50 18.62
CA LEU A 21 4.52 9.56 17.92
C LEU A 21 3.60 10.69 17.45
N LYS A 22 2.39 10.38 16.98
CA LYS A 22 1.36 11.38 16.64
C LYS A 22 0.93 12.23 17.83
N SER A 23 0.99 11.67 19.04
CA SER A 23 0.44 12.30 20.25
C SER A 23 1.49 13.05 21.07
N VAL A 24 2.67 12.44 21.26
CA VAL A 24 3.75 12.98 22.12
C VAL A 24 4.95 13.51 21.34
N GLY A 25 5.05 13.17 20.05
CA GLY A 25 6.22 13.48 19.23
C GLY A 25 7.48 12.71 19.62
N SER A 26 8.54 12.93 18.87
CA SER A 26 9.92 12.52 19.15
C SER A 26 10.85 13.39 18.32
N ASP A 27 12.13 13.46 18.70
CA ASP A 27 13.17 13.83 17.75
C ASP A 27 13.09 12.90 16.52
N PRO A 28 12.92 13.43 15.29
CA PRO A 28 12.83 12.63 14.06
C PRO A 28 14.06 11.77 13.81
N ASP A 29 15.24 12.19 14.27
CA ASP A 29 16.50 11.48 14.07
C ASP A 29 16.85 10.48 15.17
N SER A 30 16.04 10.42 16.23
CA SER A 30 16.24 9.44 17.30
C SER A 30 15.96 8.01 16.82
N SER A 31 16.56 7.05 17.50
CA SER A 31 16.38 5.62 17.24
C SER A 31 14.93 5.21 17.49
N LEU A 32 14.29 4.65 16.46
CA LEU A 32 12.93 4.10 16.58
C LEU A 32 12.91 2.91 17.54
N SER A 33 13.97 2.09 17.52
CA SER A 33 14.13 0.97 18.44
C SER A 33 14.17 1.45 19.89
N ASP A 34 14.91 2.53 20.17
CA ASP A 34 15.00 3.08 21.52
C ASP A 34 13.69 3.74 21.96
N PHE A 35 12.96 4.39 21.06
CA PHE A 35 11.63 4.91 21.35
C PHE A 35 10.68 3.79 21.77
N ILE A 36 10.60 2.70 21.00
CA ILE A 36 9.73 1.57 21.30
C ILE A 36 10.13 0.88 22.61
N THR A 37 11.42 0.63 22.83
CA THR A 37 11.87 -0.08 24.04
C THR A 37 11.92 0.78 25.29
N ASN A 38 12.51 1.98 25.21
CA ASN A 38 12.76 2.80 26.39
C ASN A 38 11.60 3.73 26.74
N THR A 39 10.85 4.22 25.75
CA THR A 39 9.69 5.10 25.97
C THR A 39 8.42 4.28 26.14
N LEU A 40 8.11 3.39 25.18
CA LEU A 40 6.87 2.61 25.20
C LEU A 40 6.97 1.35 26.09
N LYS A 41 8.17 0.98 26.54
CA LYS A 41 8.42 -0.23 27.35
C LYS A 41 8.01 -1.52 26.64
N ILE A 42 8.23 -1.57 25.33
CA ILE A 42 7.97 -2.75 24.49
C ILE A 42 9.32 -3.44 24.17
N ASP A 43 9.45 -4.67 24.63
CA ASP A 43 10.64 -5.49 24.37
C ASP A 43 10.67 -6.02 22.92
N ASN A 44 11.88 -6.29 22.43
CA ASN A 44 12.13 -6.84 21.08
C ASN A 44 11.43 -6.05 19.96
N PRO A 45 11.76 -4.75 19.75
CA PRO A 45 10.99 -3.85 18.90
C PRO A 45 10.86 -4.34 17.45
N PHE A 46 11.90 -4.97 16.92
CA PHE A 46 11.88 -5.61 15.60
C PHE A 46 12.63 -6.94 15.63
N SER A 47 12.17 -7.95 14.91
CA SER A 47 12.90 -9.23 14.77
C SER A 47 14.16 -9.09 13.88
N SER A 48 14.22 -8.06 13.03
CA SER A 48 15.35 -7.77 12.13
C SER A 48 16.40 -6.88 12.81
N PRO A 49 17.66 -7.34 12.96
CA PRO A 49 18.74 -6.53 13.52
C PRO A 49 19.04 -5.27 12.70
N LYS A 50 18.84 -5.33 11.37
CA LYS A 50 19.01 -4.16 10.50
C LYS A 50 17.95 -3.10 10.82
N ALA A 51 16.69 -3.49 10.95
CA ALA A 51 15.61 -2.57 11.28
C ALA A 51 15.82 -1.91 12.66
N GLN A 52 16.38 -2.63 13.63
CA GLN A 52 16.74 -2.07 14.93
C GLN A 52 17.85 -1.01 14.85
N GLN A 53 18.84 -1.19 13.96
CA GLN A 53 20.03 -0.34 13.89
C GLN A 53 19.86 0.87 12.96
N SER A 54 19.06 0.77 11.91
CA SER A 54 18.97 1.82 10.87
C SER A 54 17.70 2.66 10.92
N SER A 55 16.66 2.22 11.64
CA SER A 55 15.37 2.91 11.66
C SER A 55 15.37 4.06 12.66
N ARG A 56 15.04 5.26 12.18
CA ARG A 56 14.83 6.46 12.98
C ARG A 56 13.34 6.74 13.12
N CYS A 57 12.94 7.55 14.09
CA CYS A 57 11.53 7.91 14.29
C CYS A 57 10.90 8.53 13.03
N LYS A 58 11.66 9.26 12.22
CA LYS A 58 11.19 9.78 10.91
C LYS A 58 10.90 8.68 9.87
N HIS A 59 11.52 7.51 9.98
CA HIS A 59 11.31 6.38 9.06
C HIS A 59 10.12 5.51 9.45
N THR A 60 9.45 5.79 10.58
CA THR A 60 8.40 4.91 11.14
C THR A 60 7.30 4.60 10.12
N MET A 61 6.86 5.63 9.38
CA MET A 61 5.77 5.43 8.43
C MET A 61 6.21 4.65 7.18
N SER A 62 7.36 4.98 6.59
CA SER A 62 7.89 4.25 5.43
C SER A 62 8.17 2.78 5.78
N LEU A 63 8.66 2.51 7.00
CA LEU A 63 8.86 1.15 7.49
C LEU A 63 7.51 0.42 7.66
N TRP A 64 6.53 1.05 8.29
CA TRP A 64 5.19 0.48 8.43
C TRP A 64 4.57 0.17 7.07
N MET A 65 4.67 1.09 6.10
CA MET A 65 4.16 0.90 4.73
C MET A 65 4.79 -0.31 4.05
N THR A 66 6.12 -0.42 4.14
CA THR A 66 6.88 -1.54 3.56
C THR A 66 6.42 -2.87 4.13
N LEU A 67 6.28 -2.96 5.45
CA LEU A 67 5.86 -4.20 6.12
C LEU A 67 4.38 -4.51 5.86
N ALA A 68 3.53 -3.49 5.81
CA ALA A 68 2.09 -3.63 5.56
C ALA A 68 1.85 -4.13 4.12
N LEU A 69 2.61 -3.62 3.15
CA LEU A 69 2.59 -4.09 1.78
C LEU A 69 3.05 -5.55 1.68
N GLU A 70 4.13 -5.92 2.36
CA GLU A 70 4.61 -7.31 2.34
C GLU A 70 3.57 -8.25 2.98
N ARG A 71 2.92 -7.82 4.07
CA ARG A 71 1.80 -8.56 4.68
C ARG A 71 0.66 -8.74 3.68
N ALA A 72 0.27 -7.69 2.97
CA ALA A 72 -0.77 -7.76 1.96
C ALA A 72 -0.40 -8.71 0.82
N LYS A 73 0.83 -8.64 0.32
CA LYS A 73 1.37 -9.55 -0.71
C LYS A 73 1.35 -11.00 -0.24
N GLU A 74 1.77 -11.30 0.99
CA GLU A 74 1.72 -12.65 1.58
C GLU A 74 0.31 -13.20 1.75
N ILE A 75 -0.64 -12.36 2.19
CA ILE A 75 -2.05 -12.75 2.29
C ILE A 75 -2.62 -13.04 0.89
N ALA A 76 -2.34 -12.17 -0.09
CA ALA A 76 -2.81 -12.32 -1.47
C ALA A 76 -2.23 -13.56 -2.17
N LYS A 77 -0.96 -13.90 -1.93
CA LYS A 77 -0.32 -15.15 -2.43
C LYS A 77 -1.11 -16.40 -2.02
N ASN A 78 -1.79 -16.36 -0.88
CA ASN A 78 -2.60 -17.45 -0.35
C ASN A 78 -4.09 -17.39 -0.79
N ASN A 79 -4.42 -16.59 -1.82
CA ASN A 79 -5.78 -16.33 -2.30
C ASN A 79 -6.72 -15.81 -1.20
N ARG A 80 -6.18 -15.09 -0.21
CA ARG A 80 -6.95 -14.45 0.86
C ARG A 80 -7.08 -12.95 0.60
N LYS A 81 -8.07 -12.32 1.24
CA LYS A 81 -8.35 -10.89 1.10
C LYS A 81 -7.35 -10.09 1.92
N ALA A 82 -6.56 -9.24 1.26
CA ALA A 82 -5.48 -8.49 1.93
C ALA A 82 -5.98 -7.25 2.70
N PHE A 83 -7.17 -6.75 2.34
CA PHE A 83 -7.74 -5.49 2.84
C PHE A 83 -8.99 -5.72 3.70
N GLU A 84 -8.94 -6.66 4.66
CA GLU A 84 -10.12 -7.00 5.47
C GLU A 84 -10.66 -5.81 6.29
N GLY A 85 -9.79 -4.87 6.72
CA GLY A 85 -10.17 -3.70 7.50
C GLY A 85 -10.84 -2.55 6.74
N ILE A 86 -10.75 -2.53 5.40
CA ILE A 86 -11.33 -1.45 4.58
C ILE A 86 -12.85 -1.59 4.50
N SER A 87 -13.58 -0.49 4.31
CA SER A 87 -15.03 -0.53 4.00
C SER A 87 -15.34 -1.45 2.81
N GLU A 88 -16.45 -2.19 2.88
CA GLU A 88 -16.92 -3.04 1.79
C GLU A 88 -17.30 -2.23 0.53
N ASN A 89 -17.59 -0.93 0.68
CA ASN A 89 -17.84 -0.04 -0.45
C ASN A 89 -16.65 0.08 -1.39
N PHE A 90 -15.42 -0.16 -0.90
CA PHE A 90 -14.19 -0.12 -1.71
C PHE A 90 -13.71 -1.48 -2.22
N LYS A 91 -14.54 -2.53 -2.04
CA LYS A 91 -14.23 -3.91 -2.42
C LYS A 91 -15.15 -4.45 -3.52
N LYS A 92 -15.76 -3.56 -4.33
CA LYS A 92 -16.61 -3.97 -5.44
C LYS A 92 -15.78 -4.66 -6.52
N ASN A 93 -16.38 -5.65 -7.16
CA ASN A 93 -15.72 -6.39 -8.23
C ASN A 93 -15.54 -5.51 -9.48
N LEU A 94 -14.44 -5.71 -10.18
CA LEU A 94 -14.29 -5.31 -11.57
C LEU A 94 -15.24 -6.11 -12.47
N THR A 95 -15.79 -5.47 -13.50
CA THR A 95 -16.53 -6.16 -14.57
C THR A 95 -15.59 -7.05 -15.39
N GLU A 96 -16.14 -8.00 -16.14
CA GLU A 96 -15.34 -8.89 -16.99
C GLU A 96 -14.57 -8.11 -18.07
N GLU A 97 -15.19 -7.07 -18.63
CA GLU A 97 -14.57 -6.20 -19.61
C GLU A 97 -13.42 -5.39 -18.99
N GLN A 98 -13.63 -4.78 -17.81
CA GLN A 98 -12.57 -4.07 -17.08
C GLN A 98 -11.40 -5.02 -16.79
N ARG A 99 -11.67 -6.22 -16.27
CA ARG A 99 -10.64 -7.23 -15.98
C ARG A 99 -9.81 -7.57 -17.22
N LYS A 100 -10.46 -7.73 -18.38
CA LYS A 100 -9.77 -8.05 -19.63
C LYS A 100 -8.85 -6.92 -20.07
N VAL A 101 -9.34 -5.68 -20.09
CA VAL A 101 -8.54 -4.52 -20.52
C VAL A 101 -7.37 -4.30 -19.57
N ILE A 102 -7.61 -4.35 -18.26
CA ILE A 102 -6.56 -4.23 -17.24
C ILE A 102 -5.54 -5.37 -17.38
N PHE A 103 -6.01 -6.60 -17.60
CA PHE A 103 -5.12 -7.74 -17.79
C PHE A 103 -4.20 -7.55 -19.00
N GLU A 104 -4.73 -7.11 -20.13
CA GLU A 104 -3.94 -6.82 -21.34
C GLU A 104 -2.93 -5.71 -21.09
N PHE A 105 -3.35 -4.61 -20.46
CA PHE A 105 -2.49 -3.48 -20.07
C PHE A 105 -1.33 -3.94 -19.16
N ILE A 106 -1.62 -4.55 -18.01
CA ILE A 106 -0.60 -4.97 -17.04
C ILE A 106 0.31 -6.05 -17.65
N ASN A 107 -0.19 -6.92 -18.53
CA ASN A 107 0.65 -7.90 -19.21
C ASN A 107 1.61 -7.28 -20.23
N SER A 108 1.35 -6.08 -20.73
CA SER A 108 2.28 -5.36 -21.60
C SER A 108 3.48 -4.76 -20.85
N LEU A 109 3.35 -4.50 -19.54
CA LEU A 109 4.37 -3.82 -18.74
C LEU A 109 5.56 -4.74 -18.37
N PRO A 110 6.79 -4.21 -18.25
CA PRO A 110 7.90 -4.86 -17.57
C PRO A 110 7.56 -5.23 -16.12
N ILE A 111 8.18 -6.29 -15.61
CA ILE A 111 7.92 -6.77 -14.25
C ILE A 111 8.24 -5.69 -13.21
N GLU A 112 9.33 -4.94 -13.40
CA GLU A 112 9.74 -3.88 -12.47
C GLU A 112 8.68 -2.78 -12.36
N GLN A 113 7.99 -2.44 -13.46
CA GLN A 113 6.91 -1.46 -13.45
C GLN A 113 5.65 -1.98 -12.75
N ILE A 114 5.35 -3.27 -12.90
CA ILE A 114 4.22 -3.90 -12.20
C ILE A 114 4.49 -3.95 -10.70
N ASP A 115 5.73 -4.27 -10.29
CA ASP A 115 6.14 -4.23 -8.89
C ASP A 115 5.87 -2.85 -8.29
N THR A 116 6.36 -1.78 -8.93
CA THR A 116 6.11 -0.39 -8.50
C THR A 116 4.62 -0.04 -8.46
N LEU A 117 3.85 -0.47 -9.47
CA LEU A 117 2.42 -0.19 -9.54
C LEU A 117 1.64 -0.86 -8.39
N VAL A 118 2.02 -2.08 -8.00
CA VAL A 118 1.45 -2.75 -6.82
C VAL A 118 1.69 -1.92 -5.55
N GLU A 119 2.87 -1.32 -5.40
CA GLU A 119 3.21 -0.51 -4.22
C GLU A 119 2.40 0.77 -4.19
N VAL A 120 2.35 1.50 -5.31
CA VAL A 120 1.65 2.79 -5.41
C VAL A 120 0.14 2.63 -5.24
N ILE A 121 -0.46 1.58 -5.84
CA ILE A 121 -1.88 1.31 -5.63
C ILE A 121 -2.14 0.98 -4.16
N PHE A 122 -1.27 0.19 -3.51
CA PHE A 122 -1.41 -0.12 -2.09
C PHE A 122 -1.34 1.14 -1.22
N GLU A 123 -0.32 1.96 -1.43
CA GLU A 123 -0.13 3.22 -0.71
C GLU A 123 -1.33 4.16 -0.90
N CYS A 124 -1.83 4.30 -2.13
CA CYS A 124 -3.00 5.11 -2.44
C CYS A 124 -4.25 4.58 -1.71
N ILE A 125 -4.48 3.27 -1.71
CA ILE A 125 -5.60 2.67 -0.97
C ILE A 125 -5.49 3.00 0.51
N VAL A 126 -4.32 2.81 1.13
CA VAL A 126 -4.12 3.05 2.56
C VAL A 126 -4.24 4.54 2.93
N PHE A 127 -3.80 5.46 2.07
CA PHE A 127 -3.74 6.88 2.40
C PHE A 127 -4.88 7.75 1.91
N LYS A 128 -5.61 7.29 0.89
CA LYS A 128 -6.72 8.05 0.29
C LYS A 128 -8.04 7.32 0.44
N VAL A 129 -8.03 5.99 0.37
CA VAL A 129 -9.27 5.18 0.36
C VAL A 129 -9.66 4.73 1.76
N ASP A 130 -8.73 4.21 2.54
CA ASP A 130 -8.95 3.75 3.92
C ASP A 130 -8.90 4.92 4.95
N VAL A 131 -9.40 6.09 4.53
CA VAL A 131 -9.48 7.27 5.38
C VAL A 131 -10.91 7.37 5.91
N PRO A 132 -11.13 7.42 7.24
CA PRO A 132 -12.45 7.57 7.82
C PRO A 132 -13.19 8.79 7.26
N GLN A 133 -14.38 8.54 6.73
CA GLN A 133 -15.29 9.52 6.13
C GLN A 133 -16.71 9.21 6.60
N ASP A 134 -17.64 10.15 6.47
CA ASP A 134 -19.05 9.84 6.67
C ASP A 134 -19.64 9.06 5.47
N ASP A 135 -20.81 8.46 5.67
CA ASP A 135 -21.45 7.59 4.69
C ASP A 135 -21.77 8.31 3.35
N GLU A 136 -22.07 9.61 3.38
CA GLU A 136 -22.40 10.38 2.17
C GLU A 136 -21.13 10.70 1.37
N GLU A 137 -20.07 11.15 2.06
CA GLU A 137 -18.76 11.38 1.46
C GLU A 137 -18.18 10.10 0.86
N GLU A 138 -18.26 8.98 1.60
CA GLU A 138 -17.78 7.68 1.14
C GLU A 138 -18.50 7.22 -0.13
N GLU A 139 -19.84 7.33 -0.18
CA GLU A 139 -20.62 6.94 -1.35
C GLU A 139 -20.27 7.78 -2.59
N LEU A 140 -20.04 9.09 -2.43
CA LEU A 140 -19.58 9.97 -3.51
C LEU A 140 -18.17 9.60 -3.96
N PHE A 141 -17.25 9.42 -3.01
CA PHE A 141 -15.86 9.09 -3.28
C PHE A 141 -15.71 7.72 -3.96
N SER A 142 -16.58 6.76 -3.62
CA SER A 142 -16.63 5.42 -4.20
C SER A 142 -16.82 5.41 -5.73
N LYS A 143 -17.40 6.48 -6.30
CA LYS A 143 -17.71 6.63 -7.73
C LYS A 143 -16.66 7.44 -8.49
N VAL A 144 -15.70 8.04 -7.79
CA VAL A 144 -14.62 8.81 -8.41
C VAL A 144 -13.72 7.88 -9.21
N SER A 145 -13.13 8.41 -10.28
CA SER A 145 -12.08 7.73 -11.04
C SER A 145 -10.91 7.35 -10.12
N PHE A 146 -10.58 6.06 -10.08
CA PHE A 146 -9.43 5.61 -9.30
C PHE A 146 -8.12 6.07 -9.92
N HIS A 147 -8.08 6.23 -11.25
CA HIS A 147 -6.97 6.87 -11.96
C HIS A 147 -6.71 8.29 -11.42
N ASP A 148 -7.75 9.12 -11.32
CA ASP A 148 -7.60 10.49 -10.82
C ASP A 148 -7.20 10.50 -9.33
N THR A 149 -7.67 9.51 -8.58
CA THR A 149 -7.28 9.30 -7.18
C THR A 149 -5.79 8.94 -7.07
N LEU A 150 -5.25 8.09 -7.97
CA LEU A 150 -3.83 7.76 -8.03
C LEU A 150 -2.97 8.98 -8.39
N ILE A 151 -3.40 9.79 -9.36
CA ILE A 151 -2.73 11.05 -9.71
C ILE A 151 -2.72 11.99 -8.50
N GLY A 152 -3.87 12.19 -7.86
CA GLY A 152 -3.97 13.04 -6.67
C GLY A 152 -3.13 12.52 -5.49
N TYR A 153 -2.98 11.20 -5.35
CA TYR A 153 -2.06 10.60 -4.39
C TYR A 153 -0.60 10.95 -4.73
N MET A 154 -0.18 10.78 -5.99
CA MET A 154 1.19 11.10 -6.42
C MET A 154 1.56 12.56 -6.14
N ASP A 155 0.64 13.49 -6.38
CA ASP A 155 0.89 14.92 -6.15
C ASP A 155 0.96 15.30 -4.66
N THR A 156 0.50 14.43 -3.76
CA THR A 156 0.39 14.71 -2.32
C THR A 156 1.10 13.69 -1.44
N CYS A 157 2.07 12.95 -1.98
CA CYS A 157 2.74 11.84 -1.29
C CYS A 157 3.29 12.27 0.10
N PRO A 158 2.80 11.68 1.20
CA PRO A 158 2.95 12.25 2.54
C PRO A 158 4.26 11.95 3.31
N TYR A 159 5.14 11.04 2.87
CA TYR A 159 6.26 10.57 3.72
C TYR A 159 7.65 10.60 3.09
N GLU A 160 7.80 11.11 1.87
CA GLU A 160 9.11 11.30 1.25
C GLU A 160 9.14 12.64 0.49
N GLU A 161 9.60 13.70 1.16
CA GLU A 161 9.86 15.01 0.55
C GLU A 161 10.90 14.91 -0.60
N ASP A 162 11.69 13.83 -0.64
CA ASP A 162 12.76 13.57 -1.61
C ASP A 162 12.46 12.43 -2.61
N LYS A 163 11.26 11.81 -2.59
CA LYS A 163 10.90 10.83 -3.62
C LYS A 163 10.66 11.59 -4.91
N GLN A 164 11.71 11.75 -5.72
CA GLN A 164 11.54 12.02 -7.14
C GLN A 164 10.72 10.85 -7.68
N LEU A 165 9.41 11.05 -7.78
CA LEU A 165 8.52 10.15 -8.48
C LEU A 165 9.13 9.93 -9.85
N ASP A 166 9.43 8.67 -10.15
CA ASP A 166 9.96 8.28 -11.44
C ASP A 166 8.98 8.77 -12.52
N GLU A 167 9.44 9.61 -13.45
CA GLU A 167 8.61 10.10 -14.57
C GLU A 167 7.99 8.90 -15.32
N THR A 168 8.71 7.78 -15.37
CA THR A 168 8.24 6.51 -15.93
C THR A 168 7.00 5.98 -15.22
N LEU A 169 6.87 6.15 -13.90
CA LEU A 169 5.69 5.70 -13.15
C LEU A 169 4.45 6.56 -13.48
N LYS A 170 4.63 7.87 -13.65
CA LYS A 170 3.54 8.76 -14.06
C LYS A 170 3.03 8.36 -15.44
N GLU A 171 3.92 8.11 -16.39
CA GLU A 171 3.56 7.60 -17.72
C GLU A 171 2.78 6.29 -17.64
N VAL A 172 3.17 5.36 -16.76
CA VAL A 172 2.43 4.10 -16.58
C VAL A 172 1.03 4.34 -16.01
N ILE A 173 0.88 5.26 -15.04
CA ILE A 173 -0.41 5.58 -14.45
C ILE A 173 -1.34 6.26 -15.47
N ASP A 174 -0.81 7.17 -16.28
CA ASP A 174 -1.56 7.86 -17.35
C ASP A 174 -2.09 6.88 -18.42
N LEU A 175 -1.47 5.70 -18.54
CA LEU A 175 -1.90 4.64 -19.45
C LEU A 175 -2.94 3.69 -18.84
N ILE A 176 -3.27 3.83 -17.55
CA ILE A 176 -4.34 3.05 -16.92
C ILE A 176 -5.67 3.46 -17.58
N PRO A 177 -6.50 2.51 -18.02
CA PRO A 177 -7.82 2.81 -18.57
C PRO A 177 -8.62 3.71 -17.62
N SER A 178 -9.06 4.86 -18.13
CA SER A 178 -9.79 5.89 -17.39
C SER A 178 -11.07 6.36 -18.08
N ASP A 179 -11.41 5.76 -19.23
CA ASP A 179 -12.65 6.07 -19.94
C ASP A 179 -13.89 5.59 -19.17
N ASP A 180 -15.05 6.20 -19.45
CA ASP A 180 -16.30 5.90 -18.71
C ASP A 180 -16.77 4.43 -18.80
N GLN A 181 -16.26 3.64 -19.75
CA GLN A 181 -16.69 2.27 -19.98
C GLN A 181 -15.77 1.23 -19.33
N PHE A 182 -14.46 1.48 -19.33
CA PHE A 182 -13.43 0.55 -18.83
C PHE A 182 -12.62 1.10 -17.66
N GLY A 183 -12.86 2.35 -17.28
CA GLY A 183 -12.22 3.03 -16.17
C GLY A 183 -12.51 2.36 -14.84
N VAL A 184 -11.48 2.26 -14.00
CA VAL A 184 -11.62 1.77 -12.63
C VAL A 184 -12.10 2.92 -11.75
N VAL A 185 -13.16 2.69 -10.98
CA VAL A 185 -13.63 3.64 -9.95
C VAL A 185 -13.11 3.24 -8.57
N THR A 186 -13.04 4.19 -7.64
CA THR A 186 -12.44 4.00 -6.31
C THR A 186 -13.06 2.83 -5.54
N CYS A 187 -14.37 2.55 -5.73
CA CYS A 187 -15.04 1.40 -5.14
C CYS A 187 -14.47 0.03 -5.56
N GLN A 188 -13.68 -0.02 -6.63
CA GLN A 188 -13.07 -1.22 -7.19
C GLN A 188 -11.55 -1.29 -6.93
N SER A 189 -10.98 -0.32 -6.20
CA SER A 189 -9.54 -0.18 -5.96
C SER A 189 -8.90 -1.44 -5.36
N VAL A 190 -9.56 -2.08 -4.39
CA VAL A 190 -9.07 -3.33 -3.76
C VAL A 190 -9.00 -4.48 -4.77
N GLU A 191 -10.04 -4.66 -5.58
CA GLU A 191 -10.05 -5.71 -6.60
C GLU A 191 -9.03 -5.44 -7.71
N PHE A 192 -8.85 -4.16 -8.07
CA PHE A 192 -7.80 -3.74 -9.00
C PHE A 192 -6.41 -4.08 -8.48
N TRP A 193 -6.10 -3.76 -7.22
CA TRP A 193 -4.83 -4.13 -6.60
C TRP A 193 -4.60 -5.65 -6.63
N HIS A 194 -5.63 -6.44 -6.27
CA HIS A 194 -5.55 -7.89 -6.30
C HIS A 194 -5.29 -8.46 -7.69
N LEU A 195 -5.91 -7.89 -8.73
CA LEU A 195 -5.68 -8.28 -10.12
C LEU A 195 -4.24 -7.99 -10.55
N VAL A 196 -3.73 -6.78 -10.28
CA VAL A 196 -2.35 -6.38 -10.61
C VAL A 196 -1.36 -7.29 -9.88
N GLN A 197 -1.53 -7.51 -8.58
CA GLN A 197 -0.66 -8.38 -7.79
C GLN A 197 -0.70 -9.85 -8.26
N LYS A 198 -1.85 -10.35 -8.69
CA LYS A 198 -1.97 -11.69 -9.26
C LYS A 198 -1.17 -11.82 -10.57
N ILE A 199 -1.32 -10.86 -11.47
CA ILE A 199 -0.57 -10.84 -12.74
C ILE A 199 0.93 -10.75 -12.47
N ASN A 200 1.33 -9.93 -11.48
CA ASN A 200 2.72 -9.84 -11.05
C ASN A 200 3.28 -11.21 -10.61
N LEU A 201 2.60 -11.89 -9.69
CA LEU A 201 3.01 -13.22 -9.22
C LEU A 201 3.11 -14.23 -10.35
N ASP A 202 2.18 -14.21 -11.30
CA ASP A 202 2.18 -15.13 -12.45
C ASP A 202 3.32 -14.83 -13.42
N LYS A 203 3.68 -13.55 -13.63
CA LYS A 203 4.85 -13.16 -14.45
C LYS A 203 6.17 -13.53 -13.77
N GLN A 204 6.32 -13.28 -12.48
CA GLN A 204 7.52 -13.62 -11.71
C GLN A 204 7.81 -15.13 -11.76
N LYS A 205 6.76 -15.98 -11.69
CA LYS A 205 6.89 -17.45 -11.81
C LYS A 205 7.35 -17.91 -13.20
N ARG A 206 7.04 -17.19 -14.27
CA ARG A 206 7.44 -17.55 -15.65
C ARG A 206 8.89 -17.18 -15.98
N LYS A 207 9.50 -16.31 -15.18
CA LYS A 207 10.91 -15.88 -15.33
C LYS A 207 11.90 -16.93 -14.78
N HIS A 208 11.42 -17.87 -13.98
CA HIS A 208 12.18 -18.97 -13.36
C HIS A 208 11.82 -20.32 -14.00
#